data_AF-A0A2A6B5D5-F1
#
_entry.id   AF-A0A2A6B5D5-F1
#
_cell.length_a   1.000
_cell.length_b   1.000
_cell.length_c   1.000
_cell.angle_alpha   90.00
_cell.angle_beta   90.00
_cell.angle_gamma   90.00
#
_symmetry.space_group_name_H-M   'P 1'
#
loop_
_entity.id
_entity.type
_entity.pdbx_description
1 polymer ?
#
loop_
_entity_poly.entity_id
_entity_poly.type
_entity_poly.pdbx_seq_one_letter_code
_entity_poly.pdbx_strand_id
1 'polypeptide(L)'
;KSSHDWEIPRFSKHLIVCAYERGPPNPPVEETNLLSVPLPLLPMIVNSFIDLFNAPTPWNQTLWIPLIVKIEFLGDSMTIYHVILGFEVFFSTSSFSSITTSLGLGWKNKLLHPNLMVIVSTVNGFYLISLLARFLQMFYEIQFIEFQGFHTFPIPWLTLIRSTAYFYLLLFFTAVLVERIFATVLIIDYEKKHRIPISISISSIFFIISFAAAYFLIFELLNPILLAALLLFVNVISAVLFFLLLRYNKRLKTTKCISSSTVTYCLSIRAQVKENIRTMNLLRIGGIVLVSSMSLFIPALVFIPYLMEYDMAMIQISTAAFNALAAFVALIASLTFSLSIEQYRRKIIPRCFANKIDPTEWTLTWNTDRAERETRRHFDEIYKIWNVELPEAKNS
;
A
#
# COMPACT_ATOMS: atom_id res chain seq x y z
N LYS A 1 -7.09 -24.50 57.95
CA LYS A 1 -6.51 -23.32 57.27
C LYS A 1 -6.12 -23.77 55.87
N SER A 2 -6.77 -23.19 54.88
CA SER A 2 -6.78 -23.61 53.47
C SER A 2 -5.42 -23.51 52.78
N SER A 3 -4.99 -24.59 52.14
CA SER A 3 -4.00 -24.56 51.06
C SER A 3 -4.69 -25.09 49.79
N HIS A 4 -4.85 -24.21 48.81
CA HIS A 4 -5.31 -24.54 47.46
C HIS A 4 -4.12 -25.08 46.66
N ASP A 5 -4.17 -26.34 46.28
CA ASP A 5 -3.38 -26.91 45.20
C ASP A 5 -4.13 -26.71 43.87
N TRP A 6 -3.47 -26.11 42.89
CA TRP A 6 -3.93 -26.04 41.51
C TRP A 6 -3.15 -27.05 40.68
N GLU A 7 -3.79 -28.18 40.34
CA GLU A 7 -3.30 -29.14 39.36
C GLU A 7 -3.63 -28.68 37.93
N ILE A 8 -2.62 -28.73 37.06
CA ILE A 8 -2.73 -28.53 35.61
C ILE A 8 -2.96 -29.91 34.97
N PRO A 9 -4.04 -30.15 34.20
CA PRO A 9 -4.24 -31.44 33.58
C PRO A 9 -3.37 -31.60 32.31
N ARG A 10 -2.45 -32.56 32.37
CA ARG A 10 -1.84 -33.21 31.21
C ARG A 10 -2.91 -34.07 30.53
N PHE A 11 -3.27 -33.77 29.28
CA PHE A 11 -4.01 -34.73 28.46
C PHE A 11 -3.05 -35.65 27.71
N SER A 12 -3.18 -36.93 28.05
CA SER A 12 -2.43 -38.08 27.59
C SER A 12 -2.90 -38.58 26.23
N LYS A 13 -1.92 -39.09 25.49
CA LYS A 13 -2.06 -40.06 24.40
C LYS A 13 -2.77 -41.33 24.89
N HIS A 14 -3.69 -41.88 24.11
CA HIS A 14 -3.81 -43.30 23.72
C HIS A 14 -5.06 -43.45 22.83
N LEU A 15 -4.90 -43.87 21.57
CA LEU A 15 -4.93 -45.27 21.09
C LEU A 15 -6.32 -45.90 21.23
N ILE A 16 -7.04 -46.00 20.11
CA ILE A 16 -8.13 -46.97 19.92
C ILE A 16 -7.82 -47.75 18.65
N VAL A 17 -7.55 -49.04 18.87
CA VAL A 17 -7.53 -50.12 17.88
C VAL A 17 -8.94 -50.69 17.82
N CYS A 18 -9.48 -50.95 16.63
CA CYS A 18 -10.39 -52.07 16.39
C CYS A 18 -10.49 -52.42 14.90
N ALA A 19 -9.96 -53.60 14.60
CA ALA A 19 -10.35 -54.66 13.65
C ALA A 19 -11.32 -54.35 12.48
N TYR A 20 -10.91 -54.77 11.27
CA TYR A 20 -11.81 -55.33 10.26
C TYR A 20 -11.10 -56.44 9.45
N GLU A 21 -11.91 -57.34 8.91
CA GLU A 21 -11.68 -58.76 8.63
C GLU A 21 -10.83 -59.13 7.40
N ARG A 22 -10.40 -60.41 7.39
CA ARG A 22 -9.63 -61.12 6.35
C ARG A 22 -10.42 -61.29 5.04
N GLY A 23 -9.74 -61.01 3.92
CA GLY A 23 -10.07 -61.49 2.56
C GLY A 23 -8.82 -62.06 1.88
N PRO A 24 -8.95 -62.92 0.85
CA PRO A 24 -7.91 -63.83 0.35
C PRO A 24 -6.80 -63.13 -0.46
N PRO A 25 -5.64 -63.80 -0.69
CA PRO A 25 -4.45 -63.15 -1.22
C PRO A 25 -4.57 -62.87 -2.72
N ASN A 26 -4.41 -61.60 -3.10
CA ASN A 26 -4.20 -61.17 -4.47
C ASN A 26 -2.69 -61.21 -4.82
N PRO A 27 -2.34 -61.45 -6.11
CA PRO A 27 -0.95 -61.62 -6.57
C PRO A 27 -0.14 -60.31 -6.46
N PRO A 28 1.22 -60.39 -6.52
CA PRO A 28 2.08 -59.25 -6.23
C PRO A 28 1.88 -58.16 -7.27
N VAL A 29 1.41 -57.00 -6.80
CA VAL A 29 1.41 -55.75 -7.54
C VAL A 29 2.78 -55.14 -7.36
N GLU A 30 3.51 -54.94 -8.47
CA GLU A 30 4.72 -54.13 -8.51
C GLU A 30 4.41 -52.73 -7.96
N GLU A 31 5.01 -52.41 -6.80
CA GLU A 31 5.05 -51.05 -6.28
C GLU A 31 5.87 -50.17 -7.22
N THR A 32 5.21 -49.55 -8.19
CA THR A 32 5.72 -48.34 -8.83
C THR A 32 5.79 -47.24 -7.77
N ASN A 33 6.98 -47.08 -7.19
CA ASN A 33 7.40 -45.93 -6.39
C ASN A 33 7.16 -44.63 -7.18
N LEU A 34 5.99 -44.02 -7.00
CA LEU A 34 5.68 -42.68 -7.47
C LEU A 34 5.65 -41.73 -6.27
N LEU A 35 6.58 -40.78 -6.31
CA LEU A 35 6.75 -39.62 -5.44
C LEU A 35 7.35 -39.86 -4.03
N SER A 36 8.60 -40.32 -4.01
CA SER A 36 9.61 -39.67 -3.17
C SER A 36 10.41 -38.70 -4.05
N VAL A 37 9.84 -37.52 -4.33
CA VAL A 37 10.66 -36.41 -4.83
C VAL A 37 11.62 -36.09 -3.69
N PRO A 38 12.94 -36.33 -3.85
CA PRO A 38 13.87 -36.04 -2.79
C PRO A 38 13.80 -34.53 -2.56
N LEU A 39 13.84 -34.12 -1.29
CA LEU A 39 13.78 -32.74 -0.85
C LEU A 39 15.16 -32.04 -0.73
N PRO A 40 16.25 -32.35 -1.47
CA PRO A 40 17.52 -31.64 -1.30
C PRO A 40 17.51 -30.28 -2.01
N LEU A 41 16.49 -29.99 -2.82
CA LEU A 41 16.34 -28.68 -3.46
C LEU A 41 16.00 -27.58 -2.45
N LEU A 42 15.20 -27.85 -1.42
CA LEU A 42 14.81 -26.80 -0.47
C LEU A 42 16.01 -26.32 0.38
N PRO A 43 16.83 -27.20 1.00
CA PRO A 43 18.02 -26.77 1.73
C PRO A 43 19.06 -26.14 0.81
N MET A 44 19.20 -26.62 -0.42
CA MET A 44 20.16 -26.06 -1.39
C MET A 44 19.72 -24.68 -1.89
N ILE A 45 18.41 -24.47 -2.12
CA ILE A 45 17.84 -23.15 -2.42
C ILE A 45 18.00 -22.24 -1.21
N VAL A 46 17.66 -22.69 -0.01
CA VAL A 46 17.79 -21.91 1.23
C VAL A 46 19.25 -21.52 1.48
N ASN A 47 20.20 -22.44 1.32
CA ASN A 47 21.63 -22.16 1.47
C ASN A 47 22.15 -21.23 0.36
N SER A 48 21.74 -21.42 -0.90
CA SER A 48 22.09 -20.48 -1.98
C SER A 48 21.48 -19.09 -1.77
N PHE A 49 20.29 -19.01 -1.17
CA PHE A 49 19.68 -17.75 -0.74
C PHE A 49 20.46 -17.13 0.42
N ILE A 50 20.84 -17.92 1.43
CA ILE A 50 21.65 -17.46 2.57
C ILE A 50 23.02 -16.97 2.09
N ASP A 51 23.64 -17.65 1.13
CA ASP A 51 24.91 -17.25 0.53
C ASP A 51 24.74 -15.98 -0.33
N LEU A 52 23.59 -15.79 -1.00
CA LEU A 52 23.24 -14.53 -1.67
C LEU A 52 22.98 -13.38 -0.67
N PHE A 53 22.44 -13.67 0.50
CA PHE A 53 22.25 -12.73 1.61
C PHE A 53 23.58 -12.35 2.26
N ASN A 54 24.51 -13.30 2.37
CA ASN A 54 25.78 -13.16 3.09
C ASN A 54 26.97 -12.86 2.18
N ALA A 55 26.81 -12.89 0.85
CA ALA A 55 27.87 -12.54 -0.09
C ALA A 55 28.36 -11.13 0.26
N PRO A 56 29.59 -10.99 0.78
CA PRO A 56 30.10 -9.68 1.12
C PRO A 56 30.19 -8.89 -0.18
N THR A 57 29.40 -7.82 -0.30
CA THR A 57 29.75 -6.78 -1.27
C THR A 57 31.15 -6.30 -0.89
N PRO A 58 32.10 -6.19 -1.83
CA PRO A 58 33.51 -5.88 -1.52
C PRO A 58 33.77 -4.51 -0.87
N TRP A 59 32.73 -3.80 -0.41
CA TRP A 59 32.76 -2.40 0.02
C TRP A 59 32.22 -2.15 1.44
N ASN A 60 32.30 -3.16 2.31
CA ASN A 60 31.75 -3.14 3.67
C ASN A 60 32.48 -2.21 4.69
N GLN A 61 33.01 -1.07 4.23
CA GLN A 61 33.62 -0.01 5.05
C GLN A 61 33.08 1.40 4.75
N THR A 62 32.08 1.55 3.88
CA THR A 62 31.54 2.87 3.49
C THR A 62 30.02 2.93 3.60
N LEU A 63 29.48 4.01 4.18
CA LEU A 63 28.05 4.31 4.11
C LEU A 63 27.61 4.38 2.65
N TRP A 64 26.62 3.58 2.26
CA TRP A 64 25.96 3.76 0.98
C TRP A 64 25.00 4.94 1.11
N ILE A 65 25.28 6.01 0.39
CA ILE A 65 24.44 7.21 0.36
C ILE A 65 23.76 7.24 -1.00
N PRO A 66 22.70 6.43 -1.21
CA PRO A 66 21.97 6.48 -2.45
C PRO A 66 21.30 7.84 -2.60
N LEU A 67 20.95 8.21 -3.82
CA LEU A 67 20.11 9.39 -4.12
C LEU A 67 20.78 10.75 -3.95
N ILE A 68 22.10 10.79 -3.71
CA ILE A 68 22.90 12.01 -3.73
C ILE A 68 23.84 12.00 -4.91
N VAL A 69 23.87 13.13 -5.59
CA VAL A 69 24.75 13.39 -6.72
C VAL A 69 26.03 14.05 -6.22
N LYS A 70 27.16 13.41 -6.50
CA LYS A 70 28.49 13.92 -6.16
C LYS A 70 29.05 14.71 -7.34
N ILE A 71 28.97 16.04 -7.26
CA ILE A 71 29.33 16.95 -8.35
C ILE A 71 30.77 16.77 -8.87
N GLU A 72 31.70 16.42 -7.98
CA GLU A 72 33.12 16.20 -8.29
C GLU A 72 33.37 15.17 -9.42
N PHE A 73 32.44 14.21 -9.60
CA PHE A 73 32.58 13.15 -10.60
C PHE A 73 31.91 13.46 -11.94
N LEU A 74 31.24 14.62 -12.10
CA LEU A 74 30.51 14.92 -13.33
C LEU A 74 31.37 15.44 -14.49
N GLY A 75 32.53 16.04 -14.19
CA GLY A 75 33.42 16.61 -15.22
C GLY A 75 32.66 17.49 -16.23
N ASP A 76 32.74 17.14 -17.51
CA ASP A 76 32.10 17.87 -18.61
C ASP A 76 30.57 17.76 -18.64
N SER A 77 29.98 16.83 -17.90
CA SER A 77 28.52 16.58 -17.88
C SER A 77 27.75 17.52 -16.94
N MET A 78 28.41 18.55 -16.40
CA MET A 78 27.80 19.51 -15.47
C MET A 78 26.56 20.19 -16.06
N THR A 79 26.60 20.60 -17.33
CA THR A 79 25.47 21.26 -17.99
C THR A 79 24.22 20.37 -18.01
N ILE A 80 24.41 19.07 -18.29
CA ILE A 80 23.32 18.09 -18.33
C ILE A 80 22.70 17.93 -16.94
N TYR A 81 23.54 17.85 -15.90
CA TYR A 81 23.06 17.76 -14.52
C TYR A 81 22.22 18.96 -14.09
N HIS A 82 22.64 20.20 -14.39
CA HIS A 82 21.86 21.39 -14.03
C HIS A 82 20.49 21.42 -14.72
N VAL A 83 20.39 20.94 -15.96
CA VAL A 83 19.11 20.81 -16.66
C VAL A 83 18.20 19.78 -15.96
N ILE A 84 18.74 18.60 -15.62
CA ILE A 84 18.00 17.56 -14.90
C ILE A 84 17.54 18.06 -13.53
N LEU A 85 18.43 18.74 -12.80
CA LEU A 85 18.14 19.34 -11.51
C LEU A 85 17.04 20.40 -11.58
N GLY A 86 17.03 21.23 -12.64
CA GLY A 86 15.96 22.19 -12.90
C GLY A 86 14.59 21.53 -13.07
N PHE A 87 14.53 20.42 -13.82
CA PHE A 87 13.31 19.61 -13.93
C PHE A 87 12.90 18.99 -12.59
N GLU A 88 13.86 18.46 -11.83
CA GLU A 88 13.60 17.90 -10.50
C GLU A 88 12.97 18.95 -9.58
N VAL A 89 13.54 20.15 -9.48
CA VAL A 89 13.01 21.25 -8.66
C VAL A 89 11.60 21.62 -9.09
N PHE A 90 11.34 21.74 -10.39
CA PHE A 90 10.01 22.03 -10.93
C PHE A 90 8.98 20.96 -10.55
N PHE A 91 9.32 19.68 -10.70
CA PHE A 91 8.42 18.59 -10.36
C PHE A 91 8.21 18.47 -8.85
N SER A 92 9.26 18.63 -8.04
CA SER A 92 9.17 18.57 -6.57
C SER A 92 8.31 19.70 -6.00
N THR A 93 8.48 20.93 -6.48
CA THR A 93 7.66 22.08 -6.05
C THR A 93 6.19 21.93 -6.47
N SER A 94 5.96 21.48 -7.71
CA SER A 94 4.61 21.19 -8.21
C SER A 94 3.94 20.07 -7.41
N SER A 95 4.68 19.01 -7.08
CA SER A 95 4.19 17.89 -6.27
C SER A 95 3.86 18.33 -4.85
N PHE A 96 4.71 19.16 -4.22
CA PHE A 96 4.44 19.75 -2.91
C PHE A 96 3.11 20.52 -2.89
N SER A 97 2.89 21.39 -3.88
CA SER A 97 1.64 22.16 -4.01
C SER A 97 0.41 21.27 -4.25
N SER A 98 0.54 20.28 -5.15
CA SER A 98 -0.53 19.33 -5.46
C SER A 98 -0.94 18.48 -4.25
N ILE A 99 0.04 17.95 -3.52
CA ILE A 99 -0.19 17.10 -2.34
C ILE A 99 -0.81 17.90 -1.20
N THR A 100 -0.28 19.09 -0.89
CA THR A 100 -0.83 19.94 0.18
C THR A 100 -2.28 20.34 -0.10
N THR A 101 -2.58 20.71 -1.35
CA THR A 101 -3.95 21.00 -1.80
C THR A 101 -4.85 19.76 -1.68
N SER A 102 -4.33 18.58 -2.06
CA SER A 102 -5.03 17.29 -1.99
C SER A 102 -5.23 16.74 -0.58
N LEU A 103 -4.43 17.18 0.39
CA LEU A 103 -4.67 16.88 1.79
C LEU A 103 -5.72 17.84 2.37
N GLY A 104 -5.57 19.15 2.15
CA GLY A 104 -6.47 20.16 2.69
C GLY A 104 -7.92 19.96 2.24
N LEU A 105 -8.14 19.69 0.95
CA LEU A 105 -9.47 19.41 0.42
C LEU A 105 -9.98 18.01 0.84
N GLY A 106 -9.09 17.04 1.09
CA GLY A 106 -9.42 15.68 1.50
C GLY A 106 -10.07 15.68 2.88
N TRP A 107 -9.42 16.38 3.82
CA TRP A 107 -9.93 16.59 5.17
C TRP A 107 -11.19 17.45 5.19
N LYS A 108 -11.20 18.57 4.46
CA LYS A 108 -12.35 19.50 4.46
C LYS A 108 -13.65 18.86 3.96
N ASN A 109 -13.58 18.02 2.93
CA ASN A 109 -14.78 17.46 2.29
C ASN A 109 -15.09 16.01 2.73
N LYS A 110 -14.34 15.43 3.69
CA LYS A 110 -14.52 14.05 4.19
C LYS A 110 -14.67 13.02 3.06
N LEU A 111 -13.75 13.08 2.09
CA LEU A 111 -13.87 12.37 0.82
C LEU A 111 -13.71 10.86 0.92
N LEU A 112 -12.89 10.42 1.88
CA LEU A 112 -12.68 9.02 2.20
C LEU A 112 -13.09 8.78 3.65
N HIS A 113 -13.34 7.51 3.97
CA HIS A 113 -13.57 7.08 5.35
C HIS A 113 -12.42 7.58 6.26
N PRO A 114 -12.68 8.05 7.50
CA PRO A 114 -11.68 8.64 8.38
C PRO A 114 -10.41 7.80 8.55
N ASN A 115 -10.58 6.48 8.69
CA ASN A 115 -9.47 5.54 8.82
C ASN A 115 -8.54 5.55 7.59
N LEU A 116 -9.10 5.61 6.39
CA LEU A 116 -8.31 5.67 5.16
C LEU A 116 -7.69 7.05 4.98
N MET A 117 -8.40 8.12 5.35
CA MET A 117 -7.85 9.48 5.35
C MET A 117 -6.61 9.60 6.24
N VAL A 118 -6.59 8.94 7.40
CA VAL A 118 -5.41 8.90 8.28
C VAL A 118 -4.22 8.28 7.56
N ILE A 119 -4.38 7.10 6.95
CA ILE A 119 -3.28 6.42 6.23
C ILE A 119 -2.76 7.29 5.07
N VAL A 120 -3.67 7.82 4.25
CA VAL A 120 -3.32 8.70 3.12
C VAL A 120 -2.60 9.96 3.60
N SER A 121 -3.04 10.54 4.73
CA SER A 121 -2.43 11.75 5.29
C SER A 121 -1.04 11.47 5.84
N THR A 122 -0.85 10.33 6.52
CA THR A 122 0.45 9.93 7.05
C THR A 122 1.46 9.73 5.93
N VAL A 123 1.11 9.01 4.86
CA VAL A 123 2.00 8.80 3.70
C VAL A 123 2.37 10.11 3.03
N ASN A 124 1.39 10.96 2.73
CA ASN A 124 1.66 12.24 2.10
C ASN A 124 2.47 13.17 3.04
N GLY A 125 2.22 13.13 4.35
CA GLY A 125 2.99 13.89 5.35
C GLY A 125 4.47 13.49 5.35
N PHE A 126 4.76 12.19 5.40
CA PHE A 126 6.14 11.69 5.29
C PHE A 126 6.79 12.04 3.96
N TYR A 127 6.02 11.99 2.85
CA TYR A 127 6.52 12.40 1.56
C TYR A 127 6.85 13.90 1.51
N LEU A 128 6.04 14.78 2.11
CA LEU A 128 6.36 16.21 2.23
C LEU A 128 7.64 16.45 3.04
N ILE A 129 7.85 15.69 4.13
CA ILE A 129 9.12 15.73 4.90
C ILE A 129 10.30 15.29 4.02
N SER A 130 10.12 14.25 3.20
CA SER A 130 11.13 13.78 2.24
C SER A 130 11.47 14.83 1.17
N LEU A 131 10.47 15.57 0.67
CA LEU A 131 10.70 16.69 -0.25
C LEU A 131 11.54 17.80 0.39
N LEU A 132 11.24 18.16 1.64
CA LEU A 132 12.05 19.13 2.40
C LEU A 132 13.50 18.64 2.56
N ALA A 133 13.68 17.37 2.92
CA ALA A 133 15.01 16.77 3.00
C ALA A 133 15.74 16.78 1.65
N ARG A 134 15.02 16.61 0.53
CA ARG A 134 15.61 16.72 -0.81
C ARG A 134 16.02 18.15 -1.15
N PHE A 135 15.19 19.16 -0.87
CA PHE A 135 15.61 20.55 -1.06
C PHE A 135 16.90 20.88 -0.29
N LEU A 136 17.01 20.41 0.96
CA LEU A 136 18.25 20.53 1.73
C LEU A 136 19.42 19.82 1.05
N GLN A 137 19.24 18.58 0.60
CA GLN A 137 20.27 17.85 -0.16
C GLN A 137 20.70 18.57 -1.43
N MET A 138 19.78 19.18 -2.19
CA MET A 138 20.14 19.92 -3.40
C MET A 138 21.04 21.13 -3.10
N PHE A 139 20.80 21.85 -2.00
CA PHE A 139 21.71 22.93 -1.57
C PHE A 139 23.13 22.41 -1.26
N TYR A 140 23.22 21.20 -0.71
CA TYR A 140 24.48 20.53 -0.45
C TYR A 140 25.15 20.04 -1.74
N GLU A 141 24.39 19.50 -2.69
CA GLU A 141 24.94 19.04 -3.98
C GLU A 141 25.59 20.20 -4.74
N ILE A 142 24.90 21.35 -4.86
CA ILE A 142 25.38 22.55 -5.59
C ILE A 142 26.57 23.24 -4.89
N GLN A 143 27.06 22.72 -3.76
CA GLN A 143 28.13 23.31 -2.95
C GLN A 143 27.82 24.73 -2.45
N PHE A 144 26.54 25.04 -2.25
CA PHE A 144 26.15 26.31 -1.60
C PHE A 144 26.58 26.35 -0.12
N ILE A 145 26.76 25.17 0.48
CA ILE A 145 27.29 24.97 1.84
C ILE A 145 28.53 24.07 1.74
N GLU A 146 29.68 24.55 2.23
CA GLU A 146 30.95 23.82 2.19
C GLU A 146 30.99 22.60 3.15
N PHE A 147 31.79 21.59 2.82
CA PHE A 147 31.83 20.29 3.51
C PHE A 147 33.20 19.88 4.03
N GLN A 148 33.18 19.06 5.09
CA GLN A 148 34.29 18.15 5.46
C GLN A 148 34.16 16.74 4.86
N GLY A 149 32.98 16.37 4.32
CA GLY A 149 32.75 15.13 3.56
C GLY A 149 31.31 14.58 3.62
N PHE A 150 30.92 13.76 2.63
CA PHE A 150 29.54 13.22 2.48
C PHE A 150 29.07 12.29 3.61
N HIS A 151 30.00 11.69 4.36
CA HIS A 151 29.70 10.81 5.49
C HIS A 151 29.37 11.56 6.78
N THR A 152 29.52 12.89 6.78
CA THR A 152 29.31 13.73 7.96
C THR A 152 27.87 14.23 8.03
N PHE A 153 27.42 14.58 9.24
CA PHE A 153 26.11 15.18 9.47
C PHE A 153 25.95 16.46 8.62
N PRO A 154 24.79 16.70 7.97
CA PRO A 154 23.50 15.98 8.10
C PRO A 154 23.19 14.98 6.97
N ILE A 155 24.12 14.72 6.05
CA ILE A 155 23.83 14.02 4.78
C ILE A 155 23.24 12.61 4.97
N PRO A 156 23.84 11.71 5.79
CA PRO A 156 23.30 10.35 5.96
C PRO A 156 21.89 10.36 6.56
N TRP A 157 21.61 11.31 7.46
CA TRP A 157 20.30 11.45 8.08
C TRP A 157 19.23 11.94 7.11
N LEU A 158 19.56 12.92 6.25
CA LEU A 158 18.67 13.35 5.18
C LEU A 158 18.35 12.20 4.22
N THR A 159 19.35 11.38 3.92
CA THR A 159 19.20 10.19 3.06
C THR A 159 18.33 9.13 3.72
N LEU A 160 18.52 8.88 5.02
CA LEU A 160 17.71 7.96 5.80
C LEU A 160 16.24 8.38 5.83
N ILE A 161 15.97 9.67 6.06
CA ILE A 161 14.62 10.24 6.05
C ILE A 161 13.96 10.04 4.68
N ARG A 162 14.68 10.35 3.59
CA ARG A 162 14.18 10.18 2.22
C ARG A 162 13.89 8.72 1.87
N SER A 163 14.86 7.84 2.12
CA SER A 163 14.71 6.40 1.86
C SER A 163 13.56 5.80 2.67
N THR A 164 13.40 6.20 3.93
CA THR A 164 12.26 5.78 4.77
C THR A 164 10.94 6.19 4.14
N ALA A 165 10.81 7.43 3.67
CA ALA A 165 9.59 7.90 3.03
C ALA A 165 9.30 7.16 1.70
N TYR A 166 10.33 6.85 0.90
CA TYR A 166 10.16 6.06 -0.32
C TYR A 166 9.74 4.63 -0.02
N PHE A 167 10.34 3.96 0.96
CA PHE A 167 9.88 2.63 1.37
C PHE A 167 8.48 2.64 1.94
N TYR A 168 8.10 3.72 2.65
CA TYR A 168 6.75 3.88 3.15
C TYR A 168 5.74 4.08 2.02
N LEU A 169 6.10 4.86 1.00
CA LEU A 169 5.30 5.00 -0.23
C LEU A 169 5.18 3.66 -0.98
N LEU A 170 6.26 2.88 -1.05
CA LEU A 170 6.25 1.53 -1.62
C LEU A 170 5.31 0.60 -0.87
N LEU A 171 5.16 0.74 0.44
CA LEU A 171 4.28 -0.10 1.25
C LEU A 171 2.87 0.48 1.45
N PHE A 172 2.59 1.69 0.94
CA PHE A 172 1.30 2.35 1.10
C PHE A 172 0.14 1.50 0.56
N PHE A 173 0.30 0.90 -0.62
CA PHE A 173 -0.77 0.09 -1.21
C PHE A 173 -1.10 -1.14 -0.33
N THR A 174 -0.08 -1.75 0.27
CA THR A 174 -0.23 -2.82 1.26
C THR A 174 -0.96 -2.33 2.50
N ALA A 175 -0.63 -1.15 3.02
CA ALA A 175 -1.31 -0.55 4.17
C ALA A 175 -2.81 -0.32 3.89
N VAL A 176 -3.14 0.18 2.69
CA VAL A 176 -4.53 0.33 2.22
C VAL A 176 -5.24 -1.02 2.14
N LEU A 177 -4.60 -2.05 1.59
CA LEU A 177 -5.18 -3.40 1.52
C LEU A 177 -5.51 -3.91 2.92
N VAL A 178 -4.57 -3.84 3.87
CA VAL A 178 -4.77 -4.32 5.25
C VAL A 178 -5.95 -3.60 5.89
N GLU A 179 -6.04 -2.27 5.74
CA GLU A 179 -7.15 -1.49 6.28
C GLU A 179 -8.50 -1.87 5.64
N ARG A 180 -8.52 -2.16 4.33
CA ARG A 180 -9.72 -2.66 3.62
C ARG A 180 -10.11 -4.09 4.04
N ILE A 181 -9.14 -4.95 4.39
CA ILE A 181 -9.41 -6.27 4.97
C ILE A 181 -10.12 -6.09 6.31
N PHE A 182 -9.61 -5.21 7.19
CA PHE A 182 -10.29 -4.91 8.46
C PHE A 182 -11.69 -4.35 8.26
N ALA A 183 -11.89 -3.44 7.30
CA ALA A 183 -13.22 -2.91 6.97
C ALA A 183 -14.20 -3.99 6.49
N THR A 184 -13.69 -5.03 5.83
CA THR A 184 -14.50 -6.16 5.34
C THR A 184 -14.81 -7.16 6.44
N VAL A 185 -13.82 -7.53 7.26
CA VAL A 185 -13.98 -8.48 8.37
C VAL A 185 -14.88 -7.92 9.47
N LEU A 186 -14.71 -6.63 9.79
CA LEU A 186 -15.42 -5.96 10.88
C LEU A 186 -16.67 -5.22 10.41
N ILE A 187 -17.24 -5.59 9.27
CA ILE A 187 -18.25 -4.81 8.54
C ILE A 187 -19.39 -4.30 9.43
N ILE A 188 -19.90 -5.15 10.33
CA ILE A 188 -21.07 -4.87 11.20
C ILE A 188 -20.86 -3.60 12.06
N ASP A 189 -19.65 -3.43 12.58
CA ASP A 189 -19.32 -2.41 13.60
C ASP A 189 -18.13 -1.52 13.21
N TYR A 190 -17.71 -1.57 11.94
CA TYR A 190 -16.51 -0.86 11.50
C TYR A 190 -16.71 0.66 11.58
N GLU A 191 -17.85 1.15 11.10
CA GLU A 191 -18.20 2.58 11.07
C GLU A 191 -18.87 3.06 12.36
N LYS A 192 -19.53 2.16 13.10
CA LYS A 192 -20.23 2.52 14.35
C LYS A 192 -19.25 2.85 15.48
N LYS A 193 -18.09 2.19 15.51
CA LYS A 193 -17.05 2.42 16.52
C LYS A 193 -15.94 3.24 15.89
N HIS A 194 -15.48 4.26 16.61
CA HIS A 194 -14.36 5.09 16.17
C HIS A 194 -13.04 4.28 16.21
N ARG A 195 -12.70 3.64 15.08
CA ARG A 195 -11.56 2.71 14.94
C ARG A 195 -10.31 3.35 14.33
N ILE A 196 -10.14 4.66 14.48
CA ILE A 196 -8.90 5.36 14.08
C ILE A 196 -7.62 4.69 14.63
N PRO A 197 -7.61 4.09 15.85
CA PRO A 197 -6.44 3.35 16.32
C PRO A 197 -5.96 2.25 15.37
N ILE A 198 -6.84 1.60 14.60
CA ILE A 198 -6.44 0.58 13.60
C ILE A 198 -5.54 1.21 12.53
N SER A 199 -5.95 2.34 11.97
CA SER A 199 -5.16 3.05 10.95
C SER A 199 -3.85 3.59 11.48
N ILE A 200 -3.85 4.07 12.73
CA ILE A 200 -2.61 4.52 13.40
C ILE A 200 -1.67 3.33 13.57
N SER A 201 -2.15 2.20 14.09
CA SER A 201 -1.33 0.99 14.26
C SER A 201 -0.77 0.48 12.93
N ILE A 202 -1.59 0.42 11.87
CA ILE A 202 -1.14 0.07 10.52
C ILE A 202 -0.04 1.03 10.08
N SER A 203 -0.28 2.34 10.19
CA SER A 203 0.69 3.36 9.77
C SER A 203 2.01 3.25 10.51
N SER A 204 1.98 3.03 11.83
CA SER A 204 3.17 2.88 12.67
C SER A 204 3.97 1.63 12.33
N ILE A 205 3.30 0.49 12.11
CA ILE A 205 3.97 -0.77 11.73
C ILE A 205 4.71 -0.59 10.40
N PHE A 206 4.02 -0.05 9.39
CA PHE A 206 4.64 0.17 8.08
C PHE A 206 5.75 1.23 8.14
N PHE A 207 5.67 2.23 9.02
CA PHE A 207 6.75 3.19 9.24
C PHE A 207 7.99 2.49 9.81
N ILE A 208 7.83 1.65 10.84
CA ILE A 208 8.94 0.90 11.44
C ILE A 208 9.61 -0.02 10.41
N ILE A 209 8.82 -0.74 9.60
CA ILE A 209 9.34 -1.60 8.52
C ILE A 209 10.11 -0.76 7.49
N SER A 210 9.59 0.40 7.11
CA SER A 210 10.22 1.29 6.13
C SER A 210 11.52 1.91 6.65
N PHE A 211 11.54 2.29 7.93
CA PHE A 211 12.74 2.79 8.58
C PHE A 211 13.82 1.71 8.70
N ALA A 212 13.44 0.48 9.08
CA ALA A 212 14.35 -0.66 9.12
C ALA A 212 14.92 -0.98 7.73
N ALA A 213 14.09 -0.96 6.68
CA ALA A 213 14.55 -1.15 5.30
C ALA A 213 15.53 -0.04 4.87
N ALA A 214 15.25 1.22 5.18
CA ALA A 214 16.15 2.35 4.91
C ALA A 214 17.47 2.23 5.65
N TYR A 215 17.43 1.82 6.92
CA TYR A 215 18.60 1.58 7.72
C TYR A 215 19.46 0.45 7.13
N PHE A 216 18.87 -0.71 6.84
CA PHE A 216 19.60 -1.83 6.24
C PHE A 216 20.22 -1.47 4.89
N LEU A 217 19.55 -0.64 4.09
CA LEU A 217 20.06 -0.17 2.81
C LEU A 217 21.28 0.75 2.95
N ILE A 218 21.22 1.74 3.86
CA ILE A 218 22.27 2.77 4.01
C ILE A 218 23.53 2.21 4.67
N PHE A 219 23.35 1.30 5.63
CA PHE A 219 24.45 0.65 6.33
C PHE A 219 24.94 -0.63 5.64
N GLU A 220 24.50 -0.86 4.40
CA GLU A 220 24.88 -2.03 3.57
C GLU A 220 24.67 -3.39 4.27
N LEU A 221 23.74 -3.46 5.23
CA LEU A 221 23.46 -4.68 6.00
C LEU A 221 22.65 -5.70 5.19
N LEU A 222 22.10 -5.28 4.04
CA LEU A 222 21.33 -6.12 3.15
C LEU A 222 21.60 -5.75 1.70
N ASN A 223 21.72 -6.76 0.83
CA ASN A 223 21.88 -6.56 -0.60
C ASN A 223 20.72 -5.71 -1.17
N PRO A 224 20.99 -4.56 -1.82
CA PRO A 224 19.96 -3.67 -2.37
C PRO A 224 19.04 -4.35 -3.38
N ILE A 225 19.58 -5.28 -4.19
CA ILE A 225 18.82 -6.03 -5.19
C ILE A 225 17.79 -6.93 -4.53
N LEU A 226 18.20 -7.60 -3.46
CA LEU A 226 17.34 -8.50 -2.69
C LEU A 226 16.24 -7.73 -1.95
N LEU A 227 16.60 -6.58 -1.36
CA LEU A 227 15.63 -5.69 -0.73
C LEU A 227 14.59 -5.20 -1.75
N ALA A 228 15.04 -4.76 -2.93
CA ALA A 228 14.16 -4.33 -4.01
C ALA A 228 13.23 -5.45 -4.49
N ALA A 229 13.76 -6.67 -4.67
CA ALA A 229 12.98 -7.84 -5.05
C ALA A 229 11.91 -8.21 -4.00
N LEU A 230 12.26 -8.17 -2.71
CA LEU A 230 11.33 -8.43 -1.61
C LEU A 230 10.18 -7.41 -1.58
N LEU A 231 10.50 -6.12 -1.74
CA LEU A 231 9.51 -5.04 -1.75
C LEU A 231 8.59 -5.10 -2.98
N LEU A 232 9.12 -5.45 -4.15
CA LEU A 232 8.31 -5.72 -5.35
C LEU A 232 7.35 -6.88 -5.08
N PHE A 233 7.87 -7.98 -4.54
CA PHE A 233 7.09 -9.18 -4.30
C PHE A 233 5.90 -8.91 -3.35
N VAL A 234 6.15 -8.17 -2.26
CA VAL A 234 5.09 -7.74 -1.33
C VAL A 234 4.04 -6.86 -2.03
N ASN A 235 4.47 -5.95 -2.91
CA ASN A 235 3.55 -5.10 -3.68
C ASN A 235 2.69 -5.88 -4.67
N VAL A 236 3.29 -6.82 -5.42
CA VAL A 236 2.57 -7.66 -6.38
C VAL A 236 1.55 -8.53 -5.67
N ILE A 237 1.93 -9.18 -4.56
CA ILE A 237 0.98 -9.96 -3.74
C ILE A 237 -0.16 -9.07 -3.26
N SER A 238 0.16 -7.86 -2.78
CA SER A 238 -0.86 -6.92 -2.30
C SER A 238 -1.82 -6.50 -3.40
N ALA A 239 -1.34 -6.26 -4.62
CA ALA A 239 -2.17 -6.01 -5.80
C ALA A 239 -3.12 -7.17 -6.09
N VAL A 240 -2.61 -8.41 -6.11
CA VAL A 240 -3.43 -9.61 -6.32
C VAL A 240 -4.49 -9.76 -5.23
N LEU A 241 -4.10 -9.66 -3.97
CA LEU A 241 -5.02 -9.75 -2.82
C LEU A 241 -6.07 -8.64 -2.85
N PHE A 242 -5.73 -7.44 -3.28
CA PHE A 242 -6.69 -6.34 -3.45
C PHE A 242 -7.77 -6.68 -4.48
N PHE A 243 -7.40 -7.24 -5.63
CA PHE A 243 -8.38 -7.66 -6.64
C PHE A 243 -9.24 -8.84 -6.15
N LEU A 244 -8.64 -9.79 -5.43
CA LEU A 244 -9.38 -10.90 -4.81
C LEU A 244 -10.37 -10.39 -3.77
N LEU A 245 -9.97 -9.44 -2.92
CA LEU A 245 -10.84 -8.81 -1.92
C LEU A 245 -11.97 -8.03 -2.59
N LEU A 246 -11.69 -7.30 -3.69
CA LEU A 246 -12.72 -6.60 -4.45
C LEU A 246 -13.73 -7.59 -5.06
N ARG A 247 -13.26 -8.72 -5.60
CA ARG A 247 -14.12 -9.80 -6.11
C ARG A 247 -14.95 -10.43 -5.00
N TYR A 248 -14.34 -10.67 -3.85
CA TYR A 248 -15.02 -11.18 -2.66
C TYR A 248 -16.13 -10.23 -2.20
N ASN A 249 -15.85 -8.93 -2.08
CA ASN A 249 -16.84 -7.93 -1.70
C ASN A 249 -18.01 -7.83 -2.69
N LYS A 250 -17.74 -7.95 -4.00
CA LYS A 250 -18.79 -8.03 -5.03
C LYS A 250 -19.66 -9.30 -4.88
N ARG A 251 -19.06 -10.44 -4.55
CA ARG A 251 -19.81 -11.69 -4.26
C ARG A 251 -20.64 -11.56 -2.99
N LEU A 252 -20.06 -11.00 -1.93
CA LEU A 252 -20.72 -10.76 -0.65
C LEU A 252 -21.98 -9.91 -0.81
N LYS A 253 -21.92 -8.89 -1.66
CA LYS A 253 -23.08 -8.06 -2.05
C LYS A 253 -24.21 -8.90 -2.65
N THR A 254 -23.91 -9.96 -3.38
CA THR A 254 -24.91 -10.81 -4.07
C THR A 254 -25.45 -11.90 -3.15
N THR A 255 -24.59 -12.61 -2.41
CA THR A 255 -24.97 -13.78 -1.60
C THR A 255 -25.77 -13.41 -0.34
N LYS A 256 -25.38 -12.35 0.38
CA LYS A 256 -26.16 -11.86 1.55
C LYS A 256 -27.49 -11.21 1.15
N CYS A 257 -27.73 -10.98 -0.14
CA CYS A 257 -29.05 -10.53 -0.62
C CYS A 257 -30.04 -11.69 -0.83
N ILE A 258 -29.56 -12.94 -0.92
CA ILE A 258 -30.40 -14.12 -1.25
C ILE A 258 -30.77 -14.92 0.00
N SER A 259 -29.94 -14.89 1.06
CA SER A 259 -30.20 -15.58 2.31
C SER A 259 -30.78 -14.62 3.36
N SER A 260 -32.10 -14.58 3.51
CA SER A 260 -32.78 -13.79 4.55
C SER A 260 -34.05 -14.50 5.03
N SER A 261 -33.88 -15.65 5.68
CA SER A 261 -34.89 -16.23 6.57
C SER A 261 -34.74 -15.75 8.02
N THR A 262 -33.65 -15.03 8.35
CA THR A 262 -33.40 -14.45 9.68
C THR A 262 -33.11 -12.96 9.56
N VAL A 263 -34.03 -12.16 10.08
CA VAL A 263 -34.07 -10.69 9.98
C VAL A 263 -33.04 -10.07 10.92
N THR A 264 -31.77 -10.07 10.51
CA THR A 264 -30.73 -9.25 11.15
C THR A 264 -30.23 -8.22 10.17
N TYR A 265 -30.81 -7.01 10.22
CA TYR A 265 -30.31 -5.75 9.68
C TYR A 265 -29.52 -5.84 8.34
N CYS A 266 -30.21 -6.31 7.29
CA CYS A 266 -29.61 -6.49 5.97
C CYS A 266 -29.23 -5.15 5.29
N LEU A 267 -29.93 -4.05 5.63
CA LEU A 267 -29.77 -2.75 4.96
C LEU A 267 -28.45 -2.06 5.30
N SER A 268 -28.06 -2.00 6.58
CA SER A 268 -26.81 -1.34 7.00
C SER A 268 -25.59 -2.08 6.46
N ILE A 269 -25.60 -3.42 6.48
CA ILE A 269 -24.53 -4.24 5.92
C ILE A 269 -24.43 -4.02 4.41
N ARG A 270 -25.55 -3.93 3.68
CA ARG A 270 -25.55 -3.64 2.23
C ARG A 270 -24.96 -2.27 1.93
N ALA A 271 -25.30 -1.25 2.71
CA ALA A 271 -24.73 0.09 2.58
C ALA A 271 -23.20 0.06 2.75
N GLN A 272 -22.71 -0.61 3.79
CA GLN A 272 -21.27 -0.76 4.07
C GLN A 272 -20.53 -1.56 3.00
N VAL A 273 -21.08 -2.68 2.51
CA VAL A 273 -20.47 -3.43 1.40
C VAL A 273 -20.40 -2.56 0.15
N LYS A 274 -21.47 -1.81 -0.15
CA LYS A 274 -21.53 -0.92 -1.33
C LYS A 274 -20.50 0.20 -1.21
N GLU A 275 -20.35 0.80 -0.05
CA GLU A 275 -19.33 1.82 0.23
C GLU A 275 -17.92 1.25 0.09
N ASN A 276 -17.64 0.08 0.66
CA ASN A 276 -16.34 -0.58 0.52
C ASN A 276 -16.00 -0.87 -0.94
N ILE A 277 -16.94 -1.39 -1.74
CA ILE A 277 -16.72 -1.61 -3.19
C ILE A 277 -16.45 -0.29 -3.91
N ARG A 278 -17.22 0.77 -3.61
CA ARG A 278 -17.02 2.10 -4.20
C ARG A 278 -15.62 2.63 -3.90
N THR A 279 -15.22 2.59 -2.64
CA THR A 279 -13.91 3.07 -2.18
C THR A 279 -12.78 2.25 -2.82
N MET A 280 -12.91 0.92 -2.88
CA MET A 280 -11.91 0.08 -3.56
C MET A 280 -11.84 0.34 -5.07
N ASN A 281 -12.96 0.60 -5.75
CA ASN A 281 -12.93 0.98 -7.17
C ASN A 281 -12.23 2.33 -7.39
N LEU A 282 -12.44 3.30 -6.52
CA LEU A 282 -11.73 4.59 -6.56
C LEU A 282 -10.22 4.39 -6.37
N LEU A 283 -9.83 3.57 -5.39
CA LEU A 283 -8.43 3.25 -5.10
C LEU A 283 -7.79 2.35 -6.14
N ARG A 284 -8.55 1.67 -7.00
CA ARG A 284 -8.01 0.80 -8.05
C ARG A 284 -7.11 1.58 -9.02
N ILE A 285 -7.57 2.74 -9.50
CA ILE A 285 -6.80 3.56 -10.45
C ILE A 285 -5.54 4.08 -9.77
N GLY A 286 -5.68 4.67 -8.57
CA GLY A 286 -4.55 5.15 -7.78
C GLY A 286 -3.55 4.04 -7.44
N GLY A 287 -4.04 2.85 -7.10
CA GLY A 287 -3.22 1.67 -6.83
C GLY A 287 -2.47 1.15 -8.04
N ILE A 288 -3.09 1.11 -9.22
CA ILE A 288 -2.41 0.73 -10.47
C ILE A 288 -1.31 1.73 -10.80
N VAL A 289 -1.60 3.03 -10.71
CA VAL A 289 -0.59 4.07 -10.98
C VAL A 289 0.55 3.98 -9.98
N LEU A 290 0.24 3.80 -8.69
CA LEU A 290 1.24 3.70 -7.65
C LEU A 290 2.10 2.45 -7.84
N VAL A 291 1.51 1.25 -7.95
CA VAL A 291 2.25 0.00 -8.18
C VAL A 291 3.10 0.06 -9.47
N SER A 292 2.53 0.54 -10.58
CA SER A 292 3.25 0.61 -11.87
C SER A 292 4.40 1.61 -11.83
N SER A 293 4.19 2.77 -11.20
CA SER A 293 5.23 3.79 -11.07
C SER A 293 6.31 3.39 -10.07
N MET A 294 5.96 2.60 -9.05
CA MET A 294 6.89 2.04 -8.08
C MET A 294 7.73 0.88 -8.65
N SER A 295 7.23 0.12 -9.64
CA SER A 295 8.04 -0.86 -10.37
C SER A 295 9.20 -0.24 -11.15
N LEU A 296 9.14 1.07 -11.46
CA LEU A 296 10.22 1.83 -12.08
C LEU A 296 11.33 2.24 -11.08
N PHE A 297 11.10 2.15 -9.76
CA PHE A 297 12.11 2.45 -8.73
C PHE A 297 13.16 1.33 -8.57
N ILE A 298 12.82 0.10 -8.97
CA ILE A 298 13.68 -1.07 -8.82
C ILE A 298 14.88 -1.04 -9.77
N PRO A 299 14.72 -0.66 -11.06
CA PRO A 299 15.86 -0.36 -11.91
C PRO A 299 16.83 0.65 -11.28
N ALA A 300 16.38 1.67 -10.56
CA ALA A 300 17.34 2.60 -9.94
C ALA A 300 18.11 1.97 -8.77
N LEU A 301 17.48 1.12 -7.98
CA LEU A 301 18.15 0.41 -6.87
C LEU A 301 19.09 -0.71 -7.35
N VAL A 302 18.82 -1.32 -8.51
CA VAL A 302 19.54 -2.47 -9.06
C VAL A 302 20.55 -2.09 -10.14
N PHE A 303 20.21 -1.14 -11.00
CA PHE A 303 20.96 -0.77 -12.19
C PHE A 303 22.06 0.27 -11.90
N ILE A 304 21.87 1.15 -10.90
CA ILE A 304 22.91 2.10 -10.46
C ILE A 304 24.14 1.35 -9.90
N PRO A 305 23.99 0.32 -9.03
CA PRO A 305 25.10 -0.54 -8.61
C PRO A 305 25.79 -1.27 -9.78
N TYR A 306 25.02 -1.76 -10.76
CA TYR A 306 25.56 -2.48 -11.92
C TYR A 306 26.32 -1.55 -12.90
N LEU A 307 25.87 -0.29 -13.04
CA LEU A 307 26.58 0.75 -13.80
C LEU A 307 27.90 1.19 -13.14
N MET A 308 28.15 0.83 -11.87
CA MET A 308 29.39 1.17 -11.18
C MET A 308 30.64 0.53 -11.77
N GLU A 309 30.49 -0.47 -12.64
CA GLU A 309 31.61 -1.09 -13.35
C GLU A 309 32.12 -0.27 -14.54
N TYR A 310 31.39 0.76 -15.00
CA TYR A 310 31.67 1.40 -16.29
C TYR A 310 32.16 2.86 -16.23
N ASP A 311 31.49 3.77 -15.50
CA ASP A 311 31.88 5.20 -15.40
C ASP A 311 31.19 5.93 -14.24
N MET A 312 31.97 6.62 -13.40
CA MET A 312 31.48 7.39 -12.25
C MET A 312 30.57 8.56 -12.66
N ALA A 313 30.85 9.23 -13.78
CA ALA A 313 30.03 10.36 -14.25
C ALA A 313 28.62 9.88 -14.63
N MET A 314 28.53 8.75 -15.35
CA MET A 314 27.27 8.14 -15.77
C MET A 314 26.41 7.70 -14.59
N ILE A 315 27.02 7.23 -13.50
CA ILE A 315 26.32 6.90 -12.25
C ILE A 315 25.67 8.14 -11.64
N GLN A 316 26.40 9.26 -11.60
CA GLN A 316 25.90 10.52 -11.06
C GLN A 316 24.74 11.08 -11.89
N ILE A 317 24.86 11.06 -13.22
CA ILE A 317 23.79 11.47 -14.13
C ILE A 317 22.56 10.55 -13.98
N SER A 318 22.77 9.23 -13.88
CA SER A 318 21.69 8.27 -13.68
C SER A 318 20.98 8.49 -12.35
N THR A 319 21.72 8.83 -11.30
CA THR A 319 21.17 9.17 -9.97
C THR A 319 20.35 10.47 -10.03
N ALA A 320 20.85 11.49 -10.73
CA ALA A 320 20.12 12.73 -10.96
C ALA A 320 18.82 12.50 -11.75
N ALA A 321 18.90 11.75 -12.86
CA ALA A 321 17.77 11.41 -13.70
C ALA A 321 16.71 10.61 -12.91
N PHE A 322 17.16 9.71 -12.04
CA PHE A 322 16.28 8.97 -11.16
C PHE A 322 15.55 9.87 -10.16
N ASN A 323 16.26 10.78 -9.49
CA ASN A 323 15.65 11.74 -8.58
C ASN A 323 14.58 12.61 -9.30
N ALA A 324 14.89 13.09 -10.50
CA ALA A 324 13.94 13.82 -11.34
C ALA A 324 12.71 12.96 -11.74
N LEU A 325 12.94 11.70 -12.14
CA LEU A 325 11.86 10.77 -12.48
C LEU A 325 10.98 10.46 -11.28
N ALA A 326 11.55 10.27 -10.10
CA ALA A 326 10.82 10.05 -8.85
C ALA A 326 9.92 11.25 -8.51
N ALA A 327 10.42 12.48 -8.67
CA ALA A 327 9.64 13.70 -8.50
C ALA A 327 8.50 13.81 -9.53
N PHE A 328 8.78 13.50 -10.79
CA PHE A 328 7.78 13.47 -11.86
C PHE A 328 6.66 12.45 -11.58
N VAL A 329 7.04 11.22 -11.21
CA VAL A 329 6.09 10.15 -10.83
C VAL A 329 5.20 10.59 -9.68
N ALA A 330 5.76 11.21 -8.64
CA ALA A 330 4.98 11.67 -7.51
C ALA A 330 3.99 12.78 -7.91
N LEU A 331 4.39 13.69 -8.80
CA LEU A 331 3.49 14.69 -9.36
C LEU A 331 2.33 14.01 -10.11
N ILE A 332 2.60 13.07 -11.01
CA ILE A 332 1.56 12.34 -11.76
C ILE A 332 0.64 11.55 -10.83
N ALA A 333 1.19 10.88 -9.81
CA ALA A 333 0.41 10.14 -8.82
C ALA A 333 -0.51 11.07 -8.03
N SER A 334 0.01 12.22 -7.56
CA SER A 334 -0.78 13.22 -6.83
C SER A 334 -1.92 13.76 -7.69
N LEU A 335 -1.63 14.18 -8.93
CA LEU A 335 -2.62 14.71 -9.87
C LEU A 335 -3.67 13.65 -10.23
N THR A 336 -3.25 12.40 -10.47
CA THR A 336 -4.18 11.32 -10.78
C THR A 336 -5.12 11.06 -9.61
N PHE A 337 -4.60 11.06 -8.38
CA PHE A 337 -5.42 10.92 -7.19
C PHE A 337 -6.43 12.07 -7.04
N SER A 338 -5.99 13.32 -7.22
CA SER A 338 -6.89 14.48 -7.18
C SER A 338 -7.96 14.40 -8.28
N LEU A 339 -7.59 14.05 -9.52
CA LEU A 339 -8.51 13.99 -10.65
C LEU A 339 -9.48 12.81 -10.59
N SER A 340 -9.09 11.71 -9.93
CA SER A 340 -9.95 10.53 -9.71
C SER A 340 -11.13 10.86 -8.80
N ILE A 341 -11.02 11.89 -7.97
CA ILE A 341 -12.09 12.32 -7.08
C ILE A 341 -12.90 13.43 -7.75
N GLU A 342 -14.17 13.12 -8.04
CA GLU A 342 -15.05 14.03 -8.77
C GLU A 342 -15.18 15.43 -8.14
N GLN A 343 -15.22 15.53 -6.80
CA GLN A 343 -15.32 16.81 -6.10
C GLN A 343 -14.09 17.69 -6.29
N TYR A 344 -12.91 17.09 -6.43
CA TYR A 344 -11.67 17.80 -6.77
C TYR A 344 -11.68 18.24 -8.22
N ARG A 345 -12.01 17.31 -9.13
CA ARG A 345 -12.11 17.57 -10.56
C ARG A 345 -13.00 18.78 -10.86
N ARG A 346 -14.18 18.87 -10.21
CA ARG A 346 -15.13 19.99 -10.39
C ARG A 346 -14.64 21.34 -9.84
N LYS A 347 -13.69 21.35 -8.90
CA LYS A 347 -13.10 22.57 -8.32
C LYS A 347 -11.85 23.03 -9.07
N ILE A 348 -11.06 22.08 -9.60
CA ILE A 348 -9.81 22.35 -10.30
C ILE A 348 -10.05 22.61 -11.79
N ILE A 349 -10.93 21.83 -12.44
CA ILE A 349 -11.23 21.99 -13.86
C ILE A 349 -12.31 23.06 -14.04
N PRO A 350 -12.03 24.15 -14.79
CA PRO A 350 -13.04 25.15 -15.13
C PRO A 350 -14.26 24.50 -15.79
N ARG A 351 -15.47 24.96 -15.47
CA ARG A 351 -16.75 24.38 -15.94
C ARG A 351 -16.80 24.17 -17.47
N CYS A 352 -16.06 24.97 -18.23
CA CYS A 352 -15.94 24.90 -19.69
C CYS A 352 -15.41 23.56 -20.20
N PHE A 353 -14.52 22.90 -19.44
CA PHE A 353 -13.93 21.61 -19.79
C PHE A 353 -14.65 20.42 -19.13
N ALA A 354 -15.37 20.66 -18.02
CA ALA A 354 -16.07 19.62 -17.28
C ALA A 354 -17.22 18.96 -18.08
N ASN A 355 -17.86 19.71 -18.99
CA ASN A 355 -18.99 19.21 -19.79
C ASN A 355 -18.57 18.27 -20.95
N LYS A 356 -17.26 18.20 -21.29
CA LYS A 356 -16.75 17.26 -22.31
C LYS A 356 -16.25 15.94 -21.72
N ILE A 357 -15.95 15.92 -20.42
CA ILE A 357 -15.62 14.71 -19.69
C ILE A 357 -16.91 14.23 -19.04
N ASP A 358 -17.86 13.84 -19.89
CA ASP A 358 -19.10 13.25 -19.42
C ASP A 358 -18.73 11.93 -18.72
N PRO A 359 -18.92 11.79 -17.40
CA PRO A 359 -18.76 10.51 -16.76
C PRO A 359 -20.03 9.73 -17.10
N THR A 360 -20.11 9.23 -18.35
CA THR A 360 -20.96 8.09 -18.64
C THR A 360 -20.66 7.06 -17.54
N GLU A 361 -21.68 6.81 -16.71
CA GLU A 361 -21.81 5.68 -15.76
C GLU A 361 -21.36 5.81 -14.29
N TRP A 362 -20.77 6.91 -13.80
CA TRP A 362 -20.31 6.97 -12.38
C TRP A 362 -21.08 7.92 -11.46
N THR A 363 -21.89 8.83 -12.00
CA THR A 363 -23.04 9.32 -11.25
C THR A 363 -24.05 8.20 -11.21
N LEU A 364 -23.82 7.25 -10.29
CA LEU A 364 -24.92 6.61 -9.61
C LEU A 364 -25.67 7.77 -8.97
N THR A 365 -26.61 8.36 -9.70
CA THR A 365 -27.80 8.94 -9.11
C THR A 365 -28.14 7.94 -8.02
N TRP A 366 -28.00 8.35 -6.76
CA TRP A 366 -28.80 7.74 -5.73
C TRP A 366 -30.17 7.72 -6.38
N ASN A 367 -30.62 6.53 -6.77
CA ASN A 367 -31.96 6.39 -7.24
C ASN A 367 -32.72 6.58 -5.93
N THR A 368 -32.93 7.85 -5.59
CA THR A 368 -33.55 8.33 -4.37
C THR A 368 -34.85 7.59 -4.24
N ASP A 369 -35.54 7.41 -5.35
CA ASP A 369 -36.74 6.60 -5.47
C ASP A 369 -36.53 5.14 -5.06
N ARG A 370 -35.38 4.50 -5.35
CA ARG A 370 -35.11 3.13 -4.87
C ARG A 370 -34.81 3.09 -3.38
N ALA A 371 -33.98 4.00 -2.88
CA ALA A 371 -33.66 4.08 -1.46
C ALA A 371 -34.91 4.42 -0.64
N GLU A 372 -35.69 5.40 -1.10
CA GLU A 372 -36.96 5.82 -0.52
C GLU A 372 -38.02 4.72 -0.62
N ARG A 373 -38.10 3.96 -1.71
CA ARG A 373 -38.96 2.77 -1.80
C ARG A 373 -38.54 1.70 -0.81
N GLU A 374 -37.25 1.40 -0.67
CA GLU A 374 -36.75 0.42 0.30
C GLU A 374 -36.98 0.89 1.75
N THR A 375 -36.78 2.18 2.04
CA THR A 375 -37.06 2.80 3.34
C THR A 375 -38.55 2.78 3.66
N ARG A 376 -39.42 3.18 2.72
CA ARG A 376 -40.88 3.10 2.89
C ARG A 376 -41.30 1.66 3.15
N ARG A 377 -40.86 0.69 2.33
CA ARG A 377 -41.21 -0.73 2.52
C ARG A 377 -40.80 -1.24 3.91
N HIS A 378 -39.62 -0.84 4.39
CA HIS A 378 -39.15 -1.22 5.70
C HIS A 378 -40.00 -0.62 6.82
N PHE A 379 -40.32 0.67 6.74
CA PHE A 379 -41.20 1.31 7.72
C PHE A 379 -42.62 0.74 7.65
N ASP A 380 -43.16 0.47 6.46
CA ASP A 380 -44.47 -0.17 6.27
C ASP A 380 -44.52 -1.55 6.93
N GLU A 381 -43.43 -2.34 6.85
CA GLU A 381 -43.31 -3.62 7.55
C GLU A 381 -43.30 -3.45 9.08
N ILE A 382 -42.59 -2.44 9.60
CA ILE A 382 -42.58 -2.11 11.03
C ILE A 382 -43.98 -1.68 11.51
N TYR A 383 -44.67 -0.82 10.75
CA TYR A 383 -46.02 -0.36 11.06
C TYR A 383 -47.01 -1.51 11.12
N LYS A 384 -46.93 -2.46 10.18
CA LYS A 384 -47.74 -3.69 10.20
C LYS A 384 -47.49 -4.54 11.44
N ILE A 385 -46.24 -4.64 11.91
CA ILE A 385 -45.91 -5.40 13.13
C ILE A 385 -46.43 -4.68 14.38
N TRP A 386 -46.46 -3.35 14.36
CA TRP A 386 -46.83 -2.53 15.53
C TRP A 386 -48.32 -2.21 15.62
N ASN A 387 -49.15 -2.62 14.66
CA ASN A 387 -50.59 -2.29 14.59
C ASN A 387 -50.88 -0.79 14.75
N VAL A 388 -49.95 0.07 14.34
CA VAL A 388 -50.15 1.52 14.35
C VAL A 388 -50.70 1.88 12.97
N GLU A 389 -51.96 2.30 12.92
CA GLU A 389 -52.55 2.88 11.70
C GLU A 389 -51.75 4.13 11.32
N LEU A 390 -51.26 4.16 10.08
CA LEU A 390 -50.56 5.32 9.55
C LEU A 390 -51.56 6.48 9.49
N PRO A 391 -51.20 7.69 9.99
CA PRO A 391 -51.99 8.87 9.70
C PRO A 391 -52.03 9.05 8.19
N GLU A 392 -53.24 9.05 7.61
CA GLU A 392 -53.44 9.20 6.17
C GLU A 392 -52.63 10.39 5.68
N ALA A 393 -51.72 10.11 4.74
CA ALA A 393 -50.94 11.15 4.10
C ALA A 393 -51.91 12.10 3.41
N LYS A 394 -52.07 13.31 3.97
CA LYS A 394 -52.76 14.39 3.28
C LYS A 394 -52.02 14.65 1.98
N ASN A 395 -52.63 14.27 0.86
CA ASN A 395 -52.18 14.64 -0.48
C ASN A 395 -52.09 16.17 -0.54
N SER A 396 -50.86 16.70 -0.57
CA SER A 396 -50.56 18.11 -0.80
C SER A 396 -49.77 18.26 -2.09
#